data_AF-A0A950ZXD6-F1
#
_entry.id   AF-A0A950ZXD6-F1
#
_cell.length_a   1.000
_cell.length_b   1.000
_cell.length_c   1.000
_cell.angle_alpha   90.00
_cell.angle_beta   90.00
_cell.angle_gamma   90.00
#
_symmetry.space_group_name_H-M   'P 1'
#
loop_
_entity.id
_entity.type
_entity.pdbx_description
1 polymer ?
#
loop_
_entity_poly.entity_id
_entity_poly.type
_entity_poly.pdbx_seq_one_letter_code
_entity_poly.pdbx_strand_id
1 'polypeptide(L)'
;MPRRAVSQAPSRFGEFLQARLAEVDRTPAEFAAEAGMSVSHVYQLLRGDRADPRSTTFHKVAVALGMSDAALAHAVYSEGAPARAPTGPATPVDKATFFAIMSAFPSGVTVVTTLDDTGQPKGLTCTAICSLSADPPLLLVCIDRRSSTLDALRYSGRFVVNYLSAGRGELSNRFASREPDRWANLAWRPTRHGLPWLHRDTLAYAECVMVSETDGGDHVIVVGRVDGGQPPAPGTQPLMYFRRGYGAWRDQVRGA
;
A
#
# COMPACT_ATOMS: atom_id res chain seq x y z
N MET A 1 -12.21 25.79 39.34
CA MET A 1 -10.89 25.72 38.69
C MET A 1 -11.08 25.77 37.18
N PRO A 2 -10.51 26.74 36.44
CA PRO A 2 -10.65 26.77 34.99
C PRO A 2 -9.78 25.66 34.39
N ARG A 3 -10.39 24.82 33.53
CA ARG A 3 -9.66 23.84 32.72
C ARG A 3 -8.66 24.60 31.85
N ARG A 4 -7.37 24.39 32.13
CA ARG A 4 -6.27 24.91 31.31
C ARG A 4 -6.44 24.35 29.90
N ALA A 5 -6.75 25.21 28.93
CA ALA A 5 -6.78 24.82 27.52
C ALA A 5 -5.36 24.38 27.14
N VAL A 6 -5.17 23.09 26.95
CA VAL A 6 -3.95 22.56 26.36
C VAL A 6 -4.01 23.01 24.90
N SER A 7 -3.12 23.94 24.50
CA SER A 7 -2.95 24.23 23.09
C SER A 7 -2.35 22.97 22.45
N GLN A 8 -3.20 22.16 21.84
CA GLN A 8 -2.73 21.07 20.99
C GLN A 8 -2.11 21.70 19.76
N ALA A 9 -0.94 21.21 19.36
CA ALA A 9 -0.34 21.60 18.09
C ALA A 9 -1.32 21.27 16.95
N PRO A 10 -1.39 22.07 15.88
CA PRO A 10 -2.29 21.84 14.77
C PRO A 10 -2.07 20.42 14.19
N SER A 11 -3.16 19.78 13.75
CA SER A 11 -3.08 18.51 13.03
C SER A 11 -2.42 18.76 11.67
N ARG A 12 -1.92 17.70 11.00
CA ARG A 12 -1.39 17.80 9.62
C ARG A 12 -2.38 18.50 8.67
N PHE A 13 -3.66 18.19 8.82
CA PHE A 13 -4.71 18.87 8.07
C PHE A 13 -4.78 20.36 8.38
N GLY A 14 -4.69 20.73 9.66
CA GLY A 14 -4.65 22.13 10.10
C GLY A 14 -3.44 22.89 9.57
N GLU A 15 -2.24 22.29 9.63
CA GLU A 15 -1.00 22.84 9.09
C GLU A 15 -1.09 23.05 7.57
N PHE A 16 -1.56 22.03 6.84
CA PHE A 16 -1.78 22.12 5.40
C PHE A 16 -2.75 23.25 5.05
N LEU A 17 -3.90 23.32 5.74
CA LEU A 17 -4.92 24.31 5.46
C LEU A 17 -4.41 25.73 5.77
N GLN A 18 -3.65 25.92 6.86
CA GLN A 18 -3.01 27.20 7.17
C GLN A 18 -2.04 27.62 6.05
N ALA A 19 -1.19 26.71 5.58
CA ALA A 19 -0.23 26.99 4.52
C ALA A 19 -0.93 27.38 3.21
N ARG A 20 -2.00 26.66 2.83
CA ARG A 20 -2.77 26.96 1.62
C ARG A 20 -3.47 28.31 1.69
N LEU A 21 -4.10 28.64 2.81
CA LEU A 21 -4.75 29.94 2.97
C LEU A 21 -3.75 31.10 2.89
N ALA A 22 -2.56 30.92 3.46
CA ALA A 22 -1.49 31.92 3.36
C ALA A 22 -0.95 32.07 1.92
N GLU A 23 -0.82 30.97 1.17
CA GLU A 23 -0.34 30.99 -0.23
C GLU A 23 -1.25 31.81 -1.15
N VAL A 24 -2.56 31.78 -0.91
CA VAL A 24 -3.55 32.50 -1.72
C VAL A 24 -4.06 33.79 -1.06
N ASP A 25 -3.40 34.26 0.01
CA ASP A 25 -3.77 35.45 0.80
C ASP A 25 -5.27 35.48 1.18
N ARG A 26 -5.81 34.32 1.57
CA ARG A 26 -7.24 34.14 1.88
C ARG A 26 -7.45 34.05 3.38
N THR A 27 -8.35 34.87 3.91
CA THR A 27 -8.70 34.85 5.34
C THR A 27 -9.56 33.62 5.70
N PRO A 28 -9.52 33.16 6.97
CA PRO A 28 -10.41 32.08 7.41
C PRO A 28 -11.91 32.38 7.24
N ALA A 29 -12.30 33.65 7.24
CA ALA A 29 -13.69 34.07 7.05
C ALA A 29 -14.15 33.94 5.59
N GLU A 30 -13.30 34.34 4.64
CA GLU A 30 -13.56 34.17 3.21
C GLU A 30 -13.63 32.70 2.84
N PHE A 31 -12.67 31.90 3.33
CA PHE A 31 -12.67 30.46 3.11
C PHE A 31 -13.91 29.78 3.69
N ALA A 32 -14.37 30.20 4.88
CA ALA A 32 -15.58 29.66 5.49
C ALA A 32 -16.83 29.91 4.62
N ALA A 33 -16.94 31.09 4.01
CA ALA A 33 -18.04 31.44 3.12
C ALA A 33 -18.04 30.56 1.86
N GLU A 34 -16.88 30.37 1.22
CA GLU A 34 -16.74 29.51 0.04
C GLU A 34 -17.01 28.03 0.33
N ALA A 35 -16.51 27.52 1.45
CA ALA A 35 -16.69 26.13 1.85
C ALA A 35 -18.11 25.82 2.38
N GLY A 36 -18.97 26.82 2.56
CA GLY A 36 -20.27 26.65 3.20
C GLY A 36 -20.14 26.11 4.63
N MET A 37 -19.22 26.71 5.40
CA MET A 37 -18.85 26.34 6.76
C MET A 37 -18.95 27.55 7.70
N SER A 38 -19.09 27.31 9.01
CA SER A 38 -18.95 28.41 9.98
C SER A 38 -17.48 28.76 10.19
N VAL A 39 -17.20 30.05 10.40
CA VAL A 39 -15.84 30.55 10.70
C VAL A 39 -15.24 29.82 11.91
N SER A 40 -16.06 29.54 12.93
CA SER A 40 -15.66 28.76 14.11
C SER A 40 -15.19 27.34 13.75
N HIS A 41 -15.86 26.68 12.80
CA HIS A 41 -15.46 25.34 12.35
C HIS A 41 -14.14 25.39 11.56
N VAL A 42 -13.91 26.43 10.75
CA VAL A 42 -12.62 26.63 10.08
C VAL A 42 -11.51 26.84 11.10
N TYR A 43 -11.70 27.67 12.13
CA TYR A 43 -10.71 27.82 13.20
C TYR A 43 -10.44 26.52 13.98
N GLN A 44 -11.45 25.67 14.17
CA GLN A 44 -11.25 24.34 14.78
C GLN A 44 -10.36 23.44 13.90
N LEU A 45 -10.56 23.48 12.57
CA LEU A 45 -9.71 22.76 11.63
C LEU A 45 -8.27 23.28 11.65
N LEU A 46 -8.10 24.61 11.60
CA LEU A 46 -6.78 25.25 11.63
C LEU A 46 -6.03 24.94 12.93
N ARG A 47 -6.72 24.83 14.07
CA ARG A 47 -6.12 24.53 15.38
C ARG A 47 -5.89 23.04 15.63
N GLY A 48 -6.49 22.16 14.83
CA GLY A 48 -6.45 20.71 15.11
C GLY A 48 -7.24 20.31 16.35
N ASP A 49 -8.27 21.08 16.75
CA ASP A 49 -9.06 20.83 17.98
C ASP A 49 -9.89 19.52 17.91
N ARG A 50 -9.86 18.81 16.77
CA ARG A 50 -10.52 17.52 16.52
C ARG A 50 -9.61 16.62 15.66
N ALA A 51 -9.88 15.31 15.68
CA ALA A 51 -9.34 14.38 14.68
C ALA A 51 -9.65 14.88 13.26
N ASP A 52 -8.85 14.44 12.29
CA ASP A 52 -8.96 14.83 10.87
C ASP A 52 -10.42 14.85 10.38
N PRO A 53 -10.78 15.83 9.52
CA PRO A 53 -12.17 16.07 9.18
C PRO A 53 -12.82 14.84 8.56
N ARG A 54 -14.04 14.54 9.01
CA ARG A 54 -14.90 13.50 8.43
C ARG A 54 -15.21 13.81 6.96
N SER A 55 -15.61 12.79 6.20
CA SER A 55 -15.85 12.84 4.74
C SER A 55 -16.59 14.09 4.27
N THR A 56 -17.67 14.50 4.93
CA THR A 56 -18.44 15.69 4.52
C THR A 56 -17.68 17.00 4.69
N THR A 57 -16.95 17.17 5.80
CA THR A 57 -16.12 18.36 6.02
C THR A 57 -14.91 18.34 5.10
N PHE A 58 -14.31 17.16 4.90
CA PHE A 58 -13.18 16.96 4.01
C PHE A 58 -13.54 17.35 2.57
N HIS A 59 -14.67 16.88 2.07
CA HIS A 59 -15.19 17.21 0.74
C HIS A 59 -15.43 18.71 0.55
N LYS A 60 -16.05 19.39 1.53
CA LYS A 60 -16.26 20.84 1.48
C LYS A 60 -14.94 21.62 1.37
N VAL A 61 -13.93 21.20 2.12
CA VAL A 61 -12.59 21.80 2.04
C VAL A 61 -11.95 21.53 0.68
N ALA A 62 -12.05 20.31 0.15
CA ALA A 62 -11.52 19.96 -1.17
C ALA A 62 -12.13 20.85 -2.26
N VAL A 63 -13.46 20.98 -2.28
CA VAL A 63 -14.18 21.82 -3.24
C VAL A 63 -13.78 23.29 -3.13
N ALA A 64 -13.69 23.84 -1.91
CA ALA A 64 -13.30 25.24 -1.70
C ALA A 64 -11.84 25.53 -2.13
N LEU A 65 -10.97 24.52 -2.09
CA LEU A 65 -9.59 24.60 -2.57
C LEU A 65 -9.46 24.28 -4.07
N GLY A 66 -10.56 23.98 -4.78
CA GLY A 66 -10.52 23.58 -6.19
C GLY A 66 -9.86 22.21 -6.41
N MET A 67 -9.88 21.34 -5.41
CA MET A 67 -9.27 20.01 -5.43
C MET A 67 -10.34 18.91 -5.44
N SER A 68 -9.97 17.73 -5.95
CA SER A 68 -10.73 16.51 -5.64
C SER A 68 -10.36 16.01 -4.24
N ASP A 69 -11.24 15.22 -3.60
CA ASP A 69 -10.96 14.58 -2.32
C ASP A 69 -9.66 13.76 -2.35
N ALA A 70 -9.40 13.05 -3.45
CA ALA A 70 -8.17 12.28 -3.62
C ALA A 70 -6.92 13.19 -3.69
N ALA A 71 -7.01 14.32 -4.41
CA ALA A 71 -5.91 15.27 -4.51
C ALA A 71 -5.63 15.96 -3.16
N LEU A 72 -6.68 16.31 -2.41
CA LEU A 72 -6.53 16.86 -1.07
C LEU A 72 -5.91 15.85 -0.11
N ALA A 73 -6.37 14.59 -0.12
CA ALA A 73 -5.81 13.53 0.72
C ALA A 73 -4.34 13.28 0.41
N HIS A 74 -3.98 13.29 -0.88
CA HIS A 74 -2.58 13.23 -1.28
C HIS A 74 -1.81 14.43 -0.72
N ALA A 75 -2.24 15.66 -0.96
CA ALA A 75 -1.51 16.85 -0.53
C ALA A 75 -1.36 16.97 1.00
N VAL A 76 -2.32 16.48 1.80
CA VAL A 76 -2.27 16.54 3.27
C VAL A 76 -1.44 15.38 3.87
N TYR A 77 -1.52 14.18 3.29
CA TYR A 77 -1.03 12.96 3.95
C TYR A 77 0.11 12.24 3.22
N SER A 78 0.44 12.60 1.98
CA SER A 78 1.49 11.94 1.21
C SER A 78 2.88 12.58 1.36
N GLU A 79 2.97 13.87 1.71
CA GLU A 79 4.21 14.46 2.23
C GLU A 79 4.27 14.28 3.75
N GLY A 80 4.86 13.17 4.20
CA GLY A 80 4.84 12.77 5.60
C GLY A 80 5.61 13.75 6.50
N ALA A 81 4.92 14.33 7.50
CA ALA A 81 5.60 14.92 8.67
C ALA A 81 6.66 13.94 9.21
N PRO A 82 7.86 14.41 9.57
CA PRO A 82 8.97 13.55 9.95
C PRO A 82 8.53 12.63 11.08
N ALA A 83 8.82 11.33 10.93
CA ALA A 83 8.65 10.37 12.01
C ALA A 83 9.33 10.92 13.25
N ARG A 84 8.60 10.99 14.37
CA ARG A 84 9.14 11.47 15.63
C ARG A 84 10.35 10.61 15.97
N ALA A 85 11.55 11.21 15.94
CA ALA A 85 12.79 10.49 16.19
C ALA A 85 12.70 9.78 17.56
N PRO A 86 13.05 8.49 17.65
CA PRO A 86 13.09 7.79 18.92
C PRO A 86 14.04 8.53 19.88
N THR A 87 13.67 8.63 21.15
CA THR A 87 14.51 9.24 22.18
C THR A 87 15.58 8.24 22.62
N GLY A 88 16.83 8.47 22.20
CA GLY A 88 18.00 7.69 22.60
C GLY A 88 18.76 7.05 21.42
N PRO A 89 20.01 6.61 21.63
CA PRO A 89 20.77 5.92 20.59
C PRO A 89 20.12 4.56 20.30
N ALA A 90 19.61 4.41 19.08
CA ALA A 90 19.12 3.14 18.56
C ALA A 90 20.16 2.60 17.57
N THR A 91 20.93 1.60 17.98
CA THR A 91 21.82 0.88 17.06
C THR A 91 20.99 -0.18 16.32
N PRO A 92 20.94 -0.18 14.98
CA PRO A 92 20.29 -1.26 14.23
C PRO A 92 20.94 -2.61 14.54
N VAL A 93 20.13 -3.66 14.62
CA VAL A 93 20.65 -5.03 14.63
C VAL A 93 21.35 -5.34 13.30
N ASP A 94 22.28 -6.30 13.31
CA ASP A 94 22.89 -6.76 12.08
C ASP A 94 21.88 -7.52 11.18
N LYS A 95 22.25 -7.70 9.89
CA LYS A 95 21.37 -8.34 8.90
C LYS A 95 20.98 -9.77 9.25
N ALA A 96 21.90 -10.56 9.82
CA ALA A 96 21.62 -11.96 10.15
C ALA A 96 20.58 -12.03 11.27
N THR A 97 20.74 -11.21 12.31
CA THR A 97 19.79 -11.06 13.40
C THR A 97 18.42 -10.59 12.90
N PHE A 98 18.38 -9.58 12.03
CA PHE A 98 17.13 -9.12 11.40
C PHE A 98 16.40 -10.25 10.66
N PHE A 99 17.09 -10.98 9.77
CA PHE A 99 16.44 -12.07 9.02
C PHE A 99 16.01 -13.24 9.91
N ALA A 100 16.74 -13.52 10.98
CA ALA A 100 16.34 -14.54 11.96
C ALA A 100 15.02 -14.14 12.64
N ILE A 101 14.90 -12.89 13.09
CA ILE A 101 13.66 -12.36 13.69
C ILE A 101 12.51 -12.42 12.68
N MET A 102 12.71 -11.92 11.45
CA MET A 102 11.67 -11.91 10.43
C MET A 102 11.22 -13.31 10.00
N SER A 103 12.10 -14.32 10.11
CA SER A 103 11.75 -15.71 9.80
C SER A 103 10.73 -16.34 10.76
N ALA A 104 10.46 -15.69 11.90
CA ALA A 104 9.48 -16.15 12.88
C ALA A 104 8.03 -15.93 12.43
N PHE A 105 7.78 -15.07 11.44
CA PHE A 105 6.46 -14.81 10.91
C PHE A 105 6.20 -15.67 9.66
N PRO A 106 5.34 -16.70 9.72
CA PRO A 106 4.97 -17.46 8.53
C PRO A 106 4.17 -16.57 7.57
N SER A 107 4.37 -16.76 6.26
CA SER A 107 3.68 -16.00 5.23
C SER A 107 3.15 -16.91 4.13
N GLY A 108 2.08 -16.47 3.47
CA GLY A 108 1.74 -16.99 2.15
C GLY A 108 2.76 -16.49 1.11
N VAL A 109 2.90 -17.21 0.01
CA VAL A 109 3.81 -16.84 -1.08
C VAL A 109 3.02 -16.32 -2.27
N THR A 110 3.47 -15.21 -2.85
CA THR A 110 2.87 -14.63 -4.05
C THR A 110 3.90 -14.41 -5.15
N VAL A 111 3.43 -14.29 -6.39
CA VAL A 111 4.21 -13.72 -7.50
C VAL A 111 3.53 -12.44 -7.96
N VAL A 112 4.22 -11.31 -7.83
CA VAL A 112 3.77 -10.05 -8.42
C VAL A 112 4.18 -10.05 -9.88
N THR A 113 3.25 -9.74 -10.78
CA THR A 113 3.47 -9.76 -12.23
C THR A 113 2.92 -8.51 -12.90
N THR A 114 3.53 -8.13 -14.01
CA THR A 114 3.16 -6.95 -14.81
C THR A 114 3.73 -7.10 -16.23
N LEU A 115 3.58 -6.08 -17.07
CA LEU A 115 4.20 -5.98 -18.39
C LEU A 115 5.18 -4.81 -18.40
N ASP A 116 6.29 -4.98 -19.12
CA ASP A 116 7.19 -3.87 -19.44
C ASP A 116 6.68 -3.03 -20.64
N ASP A 117 7.47 -2.04 -21.02
CA ASP A 117 7.21 -1.12 -22.14
C ASP A 117 7.21 -1.77 -23.52
N THR A 118 7.72 -3.00 -23.62
CA THR A 118 7.68 -3.82 -24.84
C THR A 118 6.53 -4.84 -24.83
N GLY A 119 5.71 -4.83 -23.78
CA GLY A 119 4.64 -5.81 -23.57
C GLY A 119 5.14 -7.18 -23.11
N GLN A 120 6.40 -7.29 -22.70
CA GLN A 120 6.95 -8.54 -22.19
C GLN A 120 6.63 -8.72 -20.69
N PRO A 121 6.30 -9.94 -20.26
CA PRO A 121 5.91 -10.17 -18.88
C PRO A 121 7.12 -10.02 -17.93
N LYS A 122 6.89 -9.35 -16.81
CA LYS A 122 7.83 -9.25 -15.68
C LYS A 122 7.16 -9.77 -14.43
N GLY A 123 7.96 -10.34 -13.53
CA GLY A 123 7.45 -10.83 -12.27
C GLY A 123 8.52 -11.07 -11.23
N LEU A 124 8.11 -11.14 -9.97
CA LEU A 124 8.96 -11.43 -8.83
C LEU A 124 8.17 -12.19 -7.76
N THR A 125 8.85 -13.06 -7.02
CA THR A 125 8.28 -13.68 -5.82
C THR A 125 8.27 -12.68 -4.67
N CYS A 126 7.12 -12.53 -4.02
CA CYS A 126 6.93 -11.62 -2.89
C CYS A 126 6.21 -12.33 -1.73
N THR A 127 6.77 -12.22 -0.54
CA THR A 127 6.11 -12.57 0.73
C THR A 127 5.77 -11.35 1.58
N ALA A 128 6.35 -10.18 1.24
CA ALA A 128 6.10 -8.91 1.90
C ALA A 128 4.86 -8.23 1.29
N ILE A 129 3.69 -8.83 1.55
CA ILE A 129 2.38 -8.39 1.08
C ILE A 129 1.38 -8.36 2.24
N CYS A 130 0.49 -7.38 2.26
CA CYS A 130 -0.65 -7.38 3.17
C CYS A 130 -1.87 -6.65 2.58
N SER A 131 -3.05 -7.01 3.08
CA SER A 131 -4.26 -6.19 2.92
C SER A 131 -4.07 -4.87 3.68
N LEU A 132 -4.43 -3.75 3.08
CA LEU A 132 -4.28 -2.42 3.66
C LEU A 132 -5.62 -1.78 4.03
N SER A 133 -6.61 -1.83 3.15
CA SER A 133 -7.94 -1.24 3.39
C SER A 133 -9.04 -2.06 2.70
N ALA A 134 -10.23 -2.04 3.29
CA ALA A 134 -11.43 -2.62 2.69
C ALA A 134 -12.23 -1.59 1.87
N ASP A 135 -12.21 -0.32 2.26
CA ASP A 135 -12.88 0.78 1.56
C ASP A 135 -11.98 2.02 1.52
N PRO A 136 -11.37 2.36 0.36
CA PRO A 136 -11.35 1.55 -0.88
C PRO A 136 -10.56 0.24 -0.69
N PRO A 137 -10.76 -0.78 -1.55
CA PRO A 137 -10.05 -2.07 -1.46
C PRO A 137 -8.57 -1.91 -1.85
N LEU A 138 -7.69 -1.83 -0.85
CA LEU A 138 -6.26 -1.62 -1.02
C LEU A 138 -5.44 -2.80 -0.47
N LEU A 139 -4.35 -3.10 -1.16
CA LEU A 139 -3.25 -3.94 -0.67
C LEU A 139 -1.92 -3.22 -0.85
N LEU A 140 -0.87 -3.72 -0.21
CA LEU A 140 0.50 -3.26 -0.47
C LEU A 140 1.45 -4.44 -0.74
N VAL A 141 2.49 -4.17 -1.50
CA VAL A 141 3.63 -5.08 -1.74
C VAL A 141 4.93 -4.31 -1.55
N CYS A 142 5.93 -4.93 -0.91
CA CYS A 142 7.26 -4.35 -0.79
C CYS A 142 8.19 -4.96 -1.85
N ILE A 143 8.82 -4.12 -2.67
CA ILE A 143 9.65 -4.54 -3.80
C ILE A 143 11.05 -3.93 -3.66
N ASP A 144 12.09 -4.74 -3.88
CA ASP A 144 13.48 -4.28 -3.91
C ASP A 144 13.64 -3.16 -4.95
N ARG A 145 14.28 -2.05 -4.58
CA ARG A 145 14.48 -0.87 -5.46
C ARG A 145 15.22 -1.18 -6.76
N ARG A 146 15.96 -2.30 -6.81
CA ARG A 146 16.76 -2.74 -7.96
C ARG A 146 16.03 -3.75 -8.84
N SER A 147 14.78 -4.08 -8.50
CA SER A 147 13.98 -5.05 -9.26
C SER A 147 13.56 -4.45 -10.59
N SER A 148 13.89 -5.11 -11.71
CA SER A 148 13.37 -4.72 -13.03
C SER A 148 11.85 -4.84 -13.15
N THR A 149 11.22 -5.63 -12.28
CA THR A 149 9.76 -5.71 -12.18
C THR A 149 9.17 -4.44 -11.56
N LEU A 150 9.90 -3.72 -10.69
CA LEU A 150 9.47 -2.42 -10.17
C LEU A 150 9.41 -1.39 -11.29
N ASP A 151 10.42 -1.34 -12.16
CA ASP A 151 10.45 -0.42 -13.30
C ASP A 151 9.29 -0.68 -14.26
N ALA A 152 9.02 -1.96 -14.57
CA ALA A 152 7.87 -2.35 -15.38
C ALA A 152 6.52 -2.03 -14.70
N LEU A 153 6.43 -2.15 -13.37
CA LEU A 153 5.23 -1.78 -12.61
C LEU A 153 4.99 -0.27 -12.68
N ARG A 154 6.05 0.54 -12.54
CA ARG A 154 5.96 2.00 -12.67
C ARG A 154 5.54 2.42 -14.07
N TYR A 155 6.05 1.75 -15.10
CA TYR A 155 5.66 2.01 -16.48
C TYR A 155 4.19 1.65 -16.72
N SER A 156 3.77 0.43 -16.35
CA SER A 156 2.42 -0.07 -16.63
C SER A 156 1.34 0.56 -15.76
N GLY A 157 1.69 1.02 -14.55
CA GLY A 157 0.75 1.47 -13.52
C GLY A 157 -0.18 0.38 -12.99
N ARG A 158 0.03 -0.89 -13.39
CA ARG A 158 -0.84 -2.01 -13.04
C ARG A 158 -0.04 -3.28 -12.77
N PHE A 159 -0.58 -4.14 -11.91
CA PHE A 159 0.06 -5.40 -11.57
C PHE A 159 -0.95 -6.44 -11.12
N VAL A 160 -0.56 -7.70 -11.16
CA VAL A 160 -1.33 -8.82 -10.63
C VAL A 160 -0.54 -9.46 -9.49
N VAL A 161 -1.20 -9.61 -8.35
CA VAL A 161 -0.74 -10.45 -7.24
C VAL A 161 -1.29 -11.86 -7.46
N ASN A 162 -0.40 -12.81 -7.71
CA ASN A 162 -0.71 -14.22 -7.92
C ASN A 162 -0.46 -14.99 -6.61
N TYR A 163 -1.52 -15.43 -5.92
CA TYR A 163 -1.38 -16.18 -4.65
C TYR A 163 -1.11 -17.65 -4.94
N LEU A 164 0.10 -18.14 -4.63
CA LEU A 164 0.56 -19.45 -5.08
C LEU A 164 -0.10 -20.61 -4.33
N SER A 165 -0.48 -21.63 -5.09
CA SER A 165 -1.00 -22.90 -4.57
C SER A 165 0.09 -23.72 -3.90
N ALA A 166 -0.29 -24.55 -2.93
CA ALA A 166 0.60 -25.49 -2.27
C ALA A 166 1.40 -26.34 -3.28
N GLY A 167 2.66 -26.63 -2.94
CA GLY A 167 3.58 -27.37 -3.81
C GLY A 167 4.23 -26.54 -4.94
N ARG A 168 3.96 -25.24 -5.06
CA ARG A 168 4.59 -24.36 -6.07
C ARG A 168 5.90 -23.70 -5.59
N GLY A 169 6.68 -24.40 -4.77
CA GLY A 169 7.97 -23.93 -4.28
C GLY A 169 9.00 -23.68 -5.38
N GLU A 170 9.02 -24.52 -6.42
CA GLU A 170 9.91 -24.34 -7.59
C GLU A 170 9.57 -23.07 -8.37
N LEU A 171 8.29 -22.79 -8.57
CA LEU A 171 7.84 -21.56 -9.22
C LEU A 171 8.22 -20.31 -8.40
N SER A 172 8.02 -20.38 -7.08
CA SER A 172 8.48 -19.36 -6.15
C SER A 172 9.99 -19.12 -6.26
N ASN A 173 10.81 -20.19 -6.29
CA ASN A 173 12.26 -20.06 -6.45
C ASN A 173 12.64 -19.45 -7.81
N ARG A 174 11.95 -19.84 -8.89
CA ARG A 174 12.16 -19.31 -10.23
C ARG A 174 11.99 -17.79 -10.25
N PHE A 175 10.88 -17.29 -9.71
CA PHE A 175 10.60 -15.85 -9.65
C PHE A 175 11.37 -15.08 -8.56
N ALA A 176 12.02 -15.79 -7.63
CA ALA A 176 12.97 -15.19 -6.69
C ALA A 176 14.41 -15.11 -7.24
N SER A 177 14.71 -15.85 -8.31
CA SER A 177 16.04 -15.91 -8.91
C SER A 177 16.34 -14.70 -9.82
N ARG A 178 17.61 -14.58 -10.24
CA ARG A 178 18.06 -13.62 -11.26
C ARG A 178 18.09 -14.22 -12.67
N GLU A 179 17.44 -15.36 -12.88
CA GLU A 179 17.40 -16.03 -14.18
C GLU A 179 16.77 -15.10 -15.24
N PRO A 180 17.37 -14.92 -16.42
CA PRO A 180 16.80 -14.08 -17.47
C PRO A 180 15.48 -14.67 -18.01
N ASP A 181 15.39 -15.99 -18.09
CA ASP A 181 14.28 -16.71 -18.72
C ASP A 181 13.28 -17.29 -17.70
N ARG A 182 12.78 -16.44 -16.80
CA ARG A 182 11.79 -16.83 -15.79
C ARG A 182 10.41 -17.18 -16.36
N TRP A 183 10.19 -16.93 -17.66
CA TRP A 183 8.89 -17.06 -18.31
C TRP A 183 8.82 -18.20 -19.33
N ALA A 184 9.95 -18.76 -19.80
CA ALA A 184 9.92 -19.92 -20.70
C ALA A 184 9.08 -21.06 -20.14
N ASN A 185 8.25 -21.65 -21.01
CA ASN A 185 7.40 -22.80 -20.70
C ASN A 185 6.44 -22.58 -19.52
N LEU A 186 6.18 -21.32 -19.12
CA LEU A 186 5.23 -21.00 -18.06
C LEU A 186 3.85 -20.70 -18.65
N ALA A 187 2.83 -21.40 -18.16
CA ALA A 187 1.45 -21.17 -18.57
C ALA A 187 0.85 -19.98 -17.81
N TRP A 188 0.55 -18.91 -18.54
CA TRP A 188 -0.20 -17.76 -18.00
C TRP A 188 -1.32 -17.35 -18.96
N ARG A 189 -2.29 -16.59 -18.45
CA ARG A 189 -3.38 -16.01 -19.23
C ARG A 189 -3.46 -14.51 -18.98
N PRO A 190 -3.86 -13.70 -19.97
CA PRO A 190 -4.14 -12.29 -19.71
C PRO A 190 -5.32 -12.16 -18.75
N THR A 191 -5.21 -11.24 -17.79
CA THR A 191 -6.38 -10.70 -17.07
C THR A 191 -7.22 -9.83 -18.00
N ARG A 192 -8.31 -9.24 -17.50
CA ARG A 192 -9.14 -8.31 -18.30
C ARG A 192 -8.36 -7.09 -18.81
N HIS A 193 -7.26 -6.69 -18.17
CA HIS A 193 -6.37 -5.63 -18.66
C HIS A 193 -5.10 -6.17 -19.33
N GLY A 194 -5.06 -7.45 -19.69
CA GLY A 194 -3.94 -8.05 -20.41
C GLY A 194 -2.73 -8.45 -19.56
N LEU A 195 -2.81 -8.33 -18.22
CA LEU A 195 -1.67 -8.59 -17.34
C LEU A 195 -1.47 -10.09 -17.10
N PRO A 196 -0.25 -10.55 -16.77
CA PRO A 196 0.01 -11.98 -16.62
C PRO A 196 -0.64 -12.59 -15.38
N TRP A 197 -1.61 -13.49 -15.57
CA TRP A 197 -2.17 -14.31 -14.49
C TRP A 197 -1.70 -15.77 -14.61
N LEU A 198 -1.06 -16.27 -13.56
CA LEU A 198 -0.51 -17.63 -13.45
C LEU A 198 -1.61 -18.65 -13.08
N HIS A 199 -2.68 -18.70 -13.87
CA HIS A 199 -3.94 -19.42 -13.58
C HIS A 199 -3.82 -20.90 -13.16
N ARG A 200 -2.75 -21.62 -13.52
CA ARG A 200 -2.55 -23.04 -13.13
C ARG A 200 -1.84 -23.22 -11.79
N ASP A 201 -1.18 -22.18 -11.32
CA ASP A 201 -0.26 -22.23 -10.18
C ASP A 201 -0.74 -21.41 -8.99
N THR A 202 -1.88 -20.73 -9.14
CA THR A 202 -2.47 -19.85 -8.14
C THR A 202 -3.81 -20.36 -7.67
N LEU A 203 -4.10 -20.21 -6.38
CA LEU A 203 -5.45 -20.41 -5.86
C LEU A 203 -6.33 -19.17 -5.98
N ALA A 204 -5.71 -17.98 -6.03
CA ALA A 204 -6.39 -16.69 -6.14
C ALA A 204 -5.48 -15.69 -6.86
N TYR A 205 -6.06 -14.63 -7.38
CA TYR A 205 -5.30 -13.47 -7.84
C TYR A 205 -6.05 -12.17 -7.58
N ALA A 206 -5.29 -11.09 -7.42
CA ALA A 206 -5.81 -9.73 -7.35
C ALA A 206 -5.15 -8.90 -8.45
N GLU A 207 -5.97 -8.34 -9.33
CA GLU A 207 -5.55 -7.36 -10.32
C GLU A 207 -5.66 -5.95 -9.71
N CYS A 208 -4.58 -5.18 -9.83
CA CYS A 208 -4.39 -3.94 -9.11
C CYS A 208 -3.98 -2.79 -10.04
N VAL A 209 -4.43 -1.59 -9.68
CA VAL A 209 -3.87 -0.32 -10.16
C VAL A 209 -2.97 0.24 -9.08
N MET A 210 -1.76 0.66 -9.44
CA MET A 210 -0.87 1.36 -8.50
C MET A 210 -1.47 2.71 -8.12
N VAL A 211 -1.58 2.95 -6.81
CA VAL A 211 -2.14 4.20 -6.24
C VAL A 211 -1.04 5.10 -5.72
N SER A 212 -0.03 4.53 -5.06
CA SER A 212 1.10 5.28 -4.52
C SER A 212 2.31 4.38 -4.30
N GLU A 213 3.48 5.01 -4.21
CA GLU A 213 4.72 4.37 -3.75
C GLU A 213 5.36 5.19 -2.63
N THR A 214 6.01 4.51 -1.67
CA THR A 214 6.71 5.13 -0.55
C THR A 214 8.05 4.44 -0.31
N ASP A 215 9.09 5.22 -0.02
CA ASP A 215 10.41 4.69 0.31
C ASP A 215 10.40 3.89 1.64
N GLY A 216 10.96 2.68 1.61
CA GLY A 216 11.06 1.75 2.73
C GLY A 216 12.49 1.27 2.98
N GLY A 217 13.48 2.17 2.84
CA GLY A 217 14.90 1.83 2.89
C GLY A 217 15.42 1.34 1.52
N ASP A 218 15.88 0.09 1.46
CA ASP A 218 16.31 -0.56 0.22
C ASP A 218 15.15 -1.15 -0.60
N HIS A 219 13.92 -1.03 -0.09
CA HIS A 219 12.67 -1.42 -0.77
C HIS A 219 11.77 -0.20 -1.02
N VAL A 220 10.81 -0.37 -1.92
CA VAL A 220 9.67 0.52 -2.15
C VAL A 220 8.40 -0.19 -1.69
N ILE A 221 7.58 0.50 -0.92
CA ILE A 221 6.22 0.06 -0.56
C ILE A 221 5.29 0.55 -1.66
N VAL A 222 4.72 -0.37 -2.43
CA VAL A 222 3.76 -0.07 -3.50
C VAL A 222 2.36 -0.37 -2.98
N VAL A 223 1.47 0.62 -3.04
CA VAL A 223 0.05 0.45 -2.71
C VAL A 223 -0.74 0.26 -3.99
N GLY A 224 -1.54 -0.80 -4.04
CA GLY A 224 -2.43 -1.12 -5.15
C GLY A 224 -3.88 -1.13 -4.75
N ARG A 225 -4.75 -0.53 -5.57
CA ARG A 225 -6.21 -0.71 -5.46
C ARG A 225 -6.61 -1.94 -6.25
N VAL A 226 -7.24 -2.89 -5.57
CA VAL A 226 -7.76 -4.11 -6.20
C VAL A 226 -9.01 -3.73 -6.99
N ASP A 227 -8.97 -3.90 -8.31
CA ASP A 227 -10.11 -3.62 -9.17
C ASP A 227 -10.70 -4.90 -9.79
N GLY A 228 -9.99 -6.03 -9.75
CA GLY A 228 -10.42 -7.33 -10.28
C GLY A 228 -9.69 -8.50 -9.62
N GLY A 229 -10.16 -9.72 -9.85
CA GLY A 229 -9.54 -10.91 -9.26
C GLY A 229 -10.44 -12.12 -9.22
N GLN A 230 -9.91 -13.21 -8.67
CA GLN A 230 -10.66 -14.43 -8.35
C GLN A 230 -10.29 -14.91 -6.95
N PRO A 231 -11.27 -15.25 -6.10
CA PRO A 231 -11.01 -15.80 -4.77
C PRO A 231 -10.54 -17.26 -4.82
N PRO A 232 -9.98 -17.79 -3.71
CA PRO A 232 -9.68 -19.20 -3.53
C PRO A 232 -10.87 -20.10 -3.85
N ALA A 233 -10.65 -21.16 -4.63
CA ALA A 233 -11.63 -22.24 -4.75
C ALA A 233 -11.69 -23.09 -3.45
N PRO A 234 -12.86 -23.63 -3.06
CA PRO A 234 -12.96 -24.49 -1.88
C PRO A 234 -11.97 -25.68 -1.92
N GLY A 235 -11.38 -26.00 -0.78
CA GLY A 235 -10.43 -27.13 -0.65
C GLY A 235 -9.03 -26.87 -1.22
N THR A 236 -8.75 -25.69 -1.75
CA THR A 236 -7.39 -25.32 -2.16
C THR A 236 -6.55 -24.88 -0.96
N GLN A 237 -5.25 -25.20 -0.98
CA GLN A 237 -4.30 -24.82 0.06
C GLN A 237 -3.24 -23.86 -0.50
N PRO A 238 -2.88 -22.79 0.23
CA PRO A 238 -1.80 -21.88 -0.16
C PRO A 238 -0.42 -22.49 0.05
N LEU A 239 0.54 -22.05 -0.77
CA LEU A 239 1.95 -22.20 -0.50
C LEU A 239 2.33 -21.33 0.70
N MET A 240 2.86 -21.96 1.74
CA MET A 240 3.34 -21.30 2.94
C MET A 240 4.86 -21.26 2.94
N TYR A 241 5.43 -20.21 3.51
CA TYR A 241 6.86 -20.06 3.72
C TYR A 241 7.15 -19.72 5.18
N PHE A 242 8.02 -20.51 5.80
CA PHE A 242 8.40 -20.36 7.20
C PHE A 242 9.81 -20.91 7.42
N ARG A 243 10.67 -20.16 8.12
CA ARG A 243 12.06 -20.57 8.43
C ARG A 243 12.83 -21.13 7.22
N ARG A 244 12.71 -20.47 6.07
CA ARG A 244 13.35 -20.87 4.80
C ARG A 244 12.87 -22.20 4.20
N GLY A 245 11.77 -22.74 4.70
CA GLY A 245 11.10 -23.91 4.16
C GLY A 245 9.75 -23.57 3.53
N TYR A 246 9.38 -24.33 2.50
CA TYR A 246 8.03 -24.32 1.96
C TYR A 246 7.16 -25.36 2.66
N GLY A 247 5.87 -25.04 2.80
CA GLY A 247 4.85 -25.95 3.30
C GLY A 247 3.48 -25.65 2.72
N ALA A 248 2.47 -26.34 3.22
CA ALA A 248 1.07 -26.07 2.94
C ALA A 248 0.35 -25.66 4.23
N TRP A 249 -0.71 -24.87 4.10
CA TRP A 249 -1.62 -24.67 5.21
C TRP A 249 -2.29 -26.01 5.56
N ARG A 250 -2.32 -26.38 6.84
CA ARG A 250 -3.01 -27.59 7.29
C ARG A 250 -4.42 -27.21 7.71
N ASP A 251 -5.41 -28.00 7.30
CA ASP A 251 -6.79 -27.81 7.74
C ASP A 251 -6.85 -27.86 9.27
N GLN A 252 -7.38 -26.80 9.89
CA GLN A 252 -7.67 -26.81 11.31
C GLN A 252 -9.02 -27.49 11.54
N VAL A 253 -9.06 -28.36 12.56
CA VAL A 253 -10.31 -28.77 13.22
C VAL A 253 -11.00 -27.49 13.66
N ARG A 254 -12.20 -27.23 13.15
CA ARG A 254 -13.02 -26.10 13.64
C ARG A 254 -13.29 -26.36 15.11
N GLY A 255 -12.66 -25.58 15.99
CA GLY A 255 -13.07 -25.52 17.39
C GLY A 255 -14.52 -25.06 17.44
N ALA A 256 -15.35 -25.84 18.14
CA ALA A 256 -16.75 -25.53 18.40
C ALA A 256 -16.90 -24.24 19.20
#